data_AF-A0A955GMH2-F1
#
_entry.id   AF-A0A955GMH2-F1
#
_cell.length_a   1.000
_cell.length_b   1.000
_cell.length_c   1.000
_cell.angle_alpha   90.00
_cell.angle_beta   90.00
_cell.angle_gamma   90.00
#
_symmetry.space_group_name_H-M   'P 1'
#
loop_
_entity.id
_entity.type
_entity.pdbx_description
1 polymer ?
#
loop_
_entity_poly.entity_id
_entity_poly.type
_entity_poly.pdbx_seq_one_letter_code
_entity_poly.pdbx_strand_id
1 'polypeptide(L)'
;MSSKKGQPGWIRSAYVVFKYPRASLMLKSVMVAMLFYVLSPVDMMPEAIFGPFGMVDDAGALAVFAWVAKTAFAYYAREVAKSEQ
;
A
#
# COMPACT_ATOMS: atom_id res chain seq x y z
N MET A 1 -4.86 -7.07 -24.19
CA MET A 1 -4.52 -6.98 -22.76
C MET A 1 -5.10 -8.20 -22.03
N SER A 2 -4.25 -9.07 -21.48
CA SER A 2 -4.68 -10.33 -20.85
C SER A 2 -5.46 -10.05 -19.55
N SER A 3 -6.78 -10.24 -19.60
CA SER A 3 -7.65 -10.15 -18.43
C SER A 3 -7.39 -11.36 -17.53
N LYS A 4 -6.47 -11.22 -16.56
CA LYS A 4 -6.25 -12.21 -15.50
C LYS A 4 -7.43 -12.17 -14.51
N LYS A 5 -8.59 -12.71 -14.92
CA LYS A 5 -9.90 -12.71 -14.23
C LYS A 5 -9.93 -13.25 -12.78
N GLY A 6 -8.81 -13.66 -12.20
CA GLY A 6 -8.73 -14.17 -10.83
C GLY A 6 -7.87 -13.36 -9.85
N GLN A 7 -7.25 -12.25 -10.27
CA GLN A 7 -6.43 -11.46 -9.34
C GLN A 7 -7.31 -10.51 -8.50
N PRO A 8 -7.21 -10.54 -7.16
CA PRO A 8 -7.95 -9.63 -6.31
C PRO A 8 -7.58 -8.16 -6.62
N GLY A 9 -8.58 -7.29 -6.54
CA GLY A 9 -8.49 -5.90 -7.03
C GLY A 9 -7.32 -5.10 -6.45
N TRP A 10 -6.92 -5.38 -5.22
CA TRP A 10 -5.78 -4.71 -4.57
C TRP A 10 -4.42 -5.03 -5.23
N ILE A 11 -4.23 -6.25 -5.77
CA ILE A 11 -3.01 -6.61 -6.52
C ILE A 11 -2.93 -5.80 -7.81
N ARG A 12 -4.06 -5.65 -8.50
CA ARG A 12 -4.12 -4.86 -9.73
C ARG A 12 -3.88 -3.39 -9.48
N SER A 13 -4.45 -2.83 -8.41
CA SER A 13 -4.20 -1.45 -8.00
C SER A 13 -2.73 -1.22 -7.69
N ALA A 14 -2.11 -2.13 -6.95
CA ALA A 14 -0.68 -2.05 -6.65
C ALA A 14 0.17 -2.09 -7.94
N TYR A 15 -0.11 -3.04 -8.84
CA TYR A 15 0.57 -3.13 -10.12
C TYR A 15 0.44 -1.85 -10.96
N VAL A 16 -0.75 -1.25 -11.02
CA VAL A 16 -1.01 -0.01 -11.75
C VAL A 16 -0.22 1.17 -11.17
N VAL A 17 -0.13 1.29 -9.85
CA VAL A 17 0.69 2.32 -9.18
C VAL A 17 2.18 2.21 -9.56
N PHE A 18 2.73 1.00 -9.62
CA PHE A 18 4.14 0.81 -10.02
C PHE A 18 4.35 0.93 -11.52
N LYS A 19 3.41 0.44 -12.34
CA LYS A 19 3.48 0.48 -13.80
C LYS A 19 3.46 1.90 -14.35
N TYR A 20 2.65 2.79 -13.78
CA TYR A 20 2.55 4.16 -14.28
C TYR A 20 3.51 5.10 -13.54
N PRO A 21 4.39 5.82 -14.26
CA PRO A 21 5.36 6.73 -13.63
C PRO A 21 4.72 7.97 -13.00
N ARG A 22 3.43 8.25 -13.29
CA ARG A 22 2.69 9.40 -12.73
C ARG A 22 2.30 9.24 -11.27
N ALA A 23 2.31 8.03 -10.72
CA ALA A 23 2.10 7.84 -9.29
C ALA A 23 3.27 8.45 -8.50
N SER A 24 2.96 9.19 -7.44
CA SER A 24 3.96 9.92 -6.66
C SER A 24 5.02 8.96 -6.09
N LEU A 25 6.27 9.42 -6.05
CA LEU A 25 7.37 8.64 -5.47
C LEU A 25 7.05 8.24 -4.01
N MET A 26 6.37 9.13 -3.27
CA MET A 26 5.93 8.90 -1.90
C MET A 26 4.94 7.71 -1.80
N LEU A 27 3.99 7.58 -2.72
CA LEU A 27 3.06 6.43 -2.68
C LEU A 27 3.81 5.11 -2.92
N LYS A 28 4.76 5.11 -3.86
CA LYS A 28 5.60 3.94 -4.16
C LYS A 28 6.49 3.58 -2.96
N SER A 29 7.15 4.56 -2.34
CA SER A 29 8.02 4.33 -1.20
C SER A 29 7.25 3.79 0.01
N VAL A 30 6.06 4.34 0.29
CA VAL A 30 5.22 3.83 1.39
C VAL A 30 4.77 2.40 1.09
N MET A 31 4.31 2.09 -0.11
CA MET A 31 3.94 0.71 -0.49
C MET A 31 5.09 -0.29 -0.33
N VAL A 32 6.31 0.11 -0.70
CA VAL A 32 7.51 -0.71 -0.49
C VAL A 32 7.81 -0.89 1.00
N ALA A 33 7.71 0.18 1.80
CA ALA A 33 7.89 0.10 3.25
C ALA A 33 6.88 -0.84 3.92
N MET A 34 5.61 -0.82 3.50
CA MET A 34 4.61 -1.75 4.03
C MET A 34 4.92 -3.21 3.67
N LEU A 35 5.43 -3.46 2.46
CA LEU A 35 5.85 -4.81 2.07
C LEU A 35 7.00 -5.31 2.94
N PHE A 36 7.96 -4.44 3.24
CA PHE A 36 9.04 -4.76 4.17
C PHE A 36 8.53 -5.05 5.58
N TYR A 37 7.57 -4.26 6.09
CA TYR A 37 6.94 -4.50 7.39
C TYR A 37 6.28 -5.88 7.49
N VAL A 38 5.59 -6.32 6.42
CA VAL A 38 4.94 -7.65 6.38
C VAL A 38 5.97 -8.78 6.30
N LEU A 39 7.04 -8.63 5.51
CA LEU A 39 8.04 -9.67 5.30
C LEU A 39 9.02 -9.81 6.47
N SER A 40 9.27 -8.69 7.17
CA SER A 40 10.12 -8.61 8.33
C SER A 40 9.41 -7.66 9.29
N PRO A 41 8.68 -8.18 10.29
CA PRO A 41 8.18 -7.37 11.39
C PRO A 41 9.40 -6.90 12.19
N VAL A 42 10.12 -5.92 11.65
CA VAL A 42 11.12 -5.17 12.38
C VAL A 42 10.31 -4.27 13.28
N ASP A 43 10.12 -4.68 14.53
CA ASP A 43 9.68 -3.78 15.59
C ASP A 43 10.66 -2.61 15.63
N MET A 44 10.24 -1.45 15.13
CA MET A 44 11.04 -0.22 15.23
C MET A 44 11.16 0.22 16.69
N MET A 45 10.28 -0.28 17.57
CA MET A 45 10.27 -0.04 19.00
C MET A 45 10.21 -1.38 19.73
N PRO A 46 11.20 -1.73 20.57
CA PRO A 46 11.12 -2.96 21.33
C PRO A 46 9.90 -2.90 22.26
N GLU A 47 8.89 -3.72 22.00
CA GLU A 47 7.66 -3.79 22.79
C GLU A 47 7.94 -4.06 24.27
N ALA A 48 9.03 -4.79 24.55
CA ALA A 48 9.55 -5.06 25.90
C ALA A 48 10.07 -3.79 26.63
N ILE A 49 10.36 -2.70 25.93
CA ILE A 49 10.87 -1.43 26.48
C ILE A 49 9.78 -0.36 26.53
N PHE A 50 8.86 -0.36 25.56
CA PHE A 50 7.89 0.75 25.38
C PHE A 50 6.47 0.48 25.89
N GLY A 51 6.14 -0.74 26.32
CA GLY A 51 4.84 -1.04 26.91
C GLY A 51 3.66 -0.68 25.97
N PRO A 52 2.55 -0.08 26.45
CA PRO A 52 1.34 0.17 25.63
C PRO A 52 1.55 1.09 24.41
N PHE A 53 2.72 1.70 24.25
CA PHE A 53 3.09 2.43 23.03
C PHE A 53 3.30 1.52 21.81
N GLY A 54 3.52 0.20 21.97
CA GLY A 54 3.53 -0.75 20.85
C GLY A 54 2.21 -0.74 20.06
N MET A 55 1.08 -0.50 20.75
CA MET A 55 -0.23 -0.37 20.09
C MET A 55 -0.35 0.88 19.20
N VAL A 56 0.45 1.92 19.47
CA VAL A 56 0.48 3.14 18.64
C VAL A 56 1.18 2.85 17.31
N ASP A 57 2.20 1.99 17.31
CA ASP A 57 2.90 1.58 16.09
C ASP A 57 1.96 0.79 15.17
N ASP A 58 1.28 -0.23 15.70
CA ASP A 58 0.29 -1.02 14.96
C ASP A 58 -0.88 -0.17 14.43
N ALA A 59 -1.42 0.72 15.28
CA ALA A 59 -2.51 1.61 14.88
C ALA A 59 -2.07 2.60 13.79
N GLY A 60 -0.84 3.11 13.90
CA GLY A 60 -0.21 3.97 12.89
C GLY A 60 -0.01 3.23 11.57
N ALA A 61 0.53 2.01 11.62
CA ALA A 61 0.72 1.16 10.44
C ALA A 61 -0.62 0.86 9.74
N LEU A 62 -1.68 0.54 10.51
CA LEU A 62 -3.02 0.32 9.97
C LEU A 62 -3.62 1.58 9.36
N ALA A 63 -3.44 2.75 9.98
CA ALA A 63 -3.93 4.02 9.45
C ALA A 63 -3.23 4.38 8.12
N VAL A 64 -1.91 4.20 8.07
CA VAL A 64 -1.12 4.38 6.84
C VAL A 64 -1.56 3.38 5.78
N PHE A 65 -1.81 2.12 6.15
CA PHE A 65 -2.28 1.09 5.23
C PHE A 65 -3.61 1.47 4.60
N ALA A 66 -4.58 1.88 5.42
CA ALA A 66 -5.89 2.30 4.95
C ALA A 66 -5.79 3.51 4.00
N TRP A 67 -4.94 4.49 4.32
CA TRP A 67 -4.71 5.65 3.47
C TRP A 67 -4.07 5.28 2.13
N VAL A 68 -3.04 4.42 2.14
CA VAL A 68 -2.39 3.93 0.91
C VAL A 68 -3.36 3.12 0.07
N ALA A 69 -4.12 2.20 0.67
CA ALA A 69 -5.09 1.37 -0.03
C ALA A 69 -6.17 2.22 -0.71
N LYS A 70 -6.72 3.21 0.00
CA LYS A 70 -7.67 4.18 -0.55
C LYS A 70 -7.07 4.96 -1.72
N THR A 71 -5.84 5.44 -1.56
CA THR A 71 -5.14 6.25 -2.59
C THR A 71 -4.81 5.43 -3.83
N ALA A 72 -4.30 4.21 -3.65
CA ALA A 72 -3.99 3.28 -4.74
C ALA A 72 -5.25 2.84 -5.50
N PHE A 73 -6.35 2.58 -4.79
CA PHE A 73 -7.63 2.23 -5.44
C PHE A 73 -8.21 3.41 -6.23
N ALA A 74 -8.16 4.63 -5.68
CA ALA A 74 -8.57 5.84 -6.38
C ALA A 74 -7.70 6.10 -7.62
N TYR A 75 -6.38 5.87 -7.52
CA TYR A 75 -5.47 5.97 -8.65
C TYR A 75 -5.82 4.95 -9.74
N TYR A 76 -6.05 3.70 -9.36
CA TYR A 76 -6.50 2.65 -10.28
C TYR A 76 -7.79 3.01 -11.01
N ALA A 77 -8.83 3.43 -10.27
CA ALA A 77 -10.12 3.80 -10.87
C ALA A 77 -9.98 4.94 -11.89
N ARG A 78 -9.12 5.93 -11.61
CA ARG A 78 -8.85 7.05 -12.54
C ARG A 78 -8.08 6.62 -13.78
N GLU A 79 -7.04 5.80 -13.63
CA GLU A 79 -6.22 5.38 -14.78
C GLU A 79 -6.96 4.37 -15.67
N VAL A 80 -7.79 3.50 -15.09
CA VAL A 80 -8.66 2.60 -15.88
C VAL A 80 -9.68 3.40 -16.67
N ALA A 81 -10.36 4.37 -16.05
CA ALA A 81 -11.33 5.23 -16.73
C ALA A 81 -10.71 6.03 -17.89
N LYS A 82 -9.44 6.44 -17.77
CA LYS A 82 -8.70 7.12 -18.86
C LYS A 82 -8.24 6.19 -19.98
N SER A 83 -8.10 4.90 -19.72
CA SER A 83 -7.69 3.91 -20.73
C SER A 83 -8.85 3.35 -21.56
N GLU A 84 -10.10 3.61 -21.13
CA GLU A 84 -11.32 3.23 -21.85
C GLU A 84 -11.87 4.37 -22.74
N GLN A 85 -11.29 5.58 -22.65
CA GLN A 85 -11.54 6.71 -23.55
C GLN A 85 -10.49 6.75 -24.66
#